data_AF-A0A4Q3M809-F1
#
_entry.id   AF-A0A4Q3M809-F1
#
_cell.length_a   1.000
_cell.length_b   1.000
_cell.length_c   1.000
_cell.angle_alpha   90.00
_cell.angle_beta   90.00
_cell.angle_gamma   90.00
#
_symmetry.space_group_name_H-M   'P 1'
#
loop_
_entity.id
_entity.type
_entity.pdbx_description
1 polymer ?
#
loop_
_entity_poly.entity_id
_entity_poly.type
_entity_poly.pdbx_seq_one_letter_code
_entity_poly.pdbx_strand_id
1 'polypeptide(L)'
;MLDKINDFTASHGQLRTGKGKVSGVIALTLGILCFLGVLAFHFPQYLTTPELRKTYNVDVIRMIMFAALVVAGGLSLVNILFNRSRWLSSVAFLLVVSSAMLGGHKVPVHDFADNTPYIGLDWFILDLLGSALIFIFIEKLFAHRKDQPIFRAEWQCDFHHFIVNHMVVGFV
;
A
#
# COMPACT_ATOMS: atom_id res chain seq x y z
N MET A 1 -2.19 -22.43 -2.69
CA MET A 1 -1.96 -20.96 -2.80
C MET A 1 -2.34 -20.26 -1.52
N LEU A 2 -3.49 -20.62 -0.92
CA LEU A 2 -3.92 -20.14 0.40
C LEU A 2 -2.89 -20.41 1.50
N ASP A 3 -2.28 -21.60 1.56
CA ASP A 3 -1.25 -21.91 2.57
C ASP A 3 -0.04 -20.96 2.48
N LYS A 4 0.39 -20.63 1.25
CA LYS A 4 1.48 -19.67 1.03
C LYS A 4 1.12 -18.26 1.47
N ILE A 5 -0.17 -17.89 1.39
CA ILE A 5 -0.66 -16.60 1.90
C ILE A 5 -0.61 -16.61 3.41
N ASN A 6 -1.19 -17.64 4.05
CA ASN A 6 -1.21 -17.77 5.51
C ASN A 6 0.20 -17.79 6.10
N ASP A 7 1.11 -18.59 5.53
CA ASP A 7 2.50 -18.63 5.95
C ASP A 7 3.18 -17.27 5.80
N PHE A 8 2.90 -16.56 4.70
CA PHE A 8 3.49 -15.25 4.45
C PHE A 8 2.95 -14.17 5.42
N THR A 9 1.65 -14.13 5.66
CA THR A 9 1.02 -13.15 6.55
C THR A 9 1.33 -13.41 8.03
N ALA A 10 1.52 -14.67 8.43
CA ALA A 10 1.96 -15.03 9.77
C ALA A 10 3.48 -14.88 9.98
N SER A 11 4.26 -14.79 8.90
CA SER A 11 5.73 -14.73 9.01
C SER A 11 6.24 -13.43 9.66
N HIS A 12 7.37 -13.55 10.35
CA HIS A 12 8.09 -12.44 10.94
C HIS A 12 9.61 -12.66 10.78
N GLY A 13 10.40 -11.62 11.04
CA GLY A 13 11.85 -11.66 10.99
C GLY A 13 12.47 -10.85 9.85
N GLN A 14 13.78 -10.98 9.69
CA GLN A 14 14.51 -10.22 8.67
C GLN A 14 14.18 -10.68 7.25
N LEU A 15 13.81 -9.73 6.40
CA LEU A 15 13.71 -9.97 4.96
C LEU A 15 15.11 -10.09 4.36
N ARG A 16 15.57 -11.32 4.16
CA ARG A 16 16.87 -11.59 3.51
C ARG A 16 16.89 -11.03 2.08
N THR A 17 17.87 -10.19 1.79
CA THR A 17 18.15 -9.65 0.46
C THR A 17 18.66 -10.75 -0.48
N GLY A 18 18.74 -10.47 -1.79
CA GLY A 18 19.29 -11.40 -2.79
C GLY A 18 18.32 -12.44 -3.36
N LYS A 19 17.23 -12.79 -2.65
CA LYS A 19 16.20 -13.74 -3.15
C LYS A 19 14.95 -13.09 -3.76
N GLY A 20 14.94 -11.76 -3.91
CA GLY A 20 13.79 -10.99 -4.41
C GLY A 20 12.61 -10.90 -3.45
N LYS A 21 12.76 -11.34 -2.18
CA LYS A 21 11.71 -11.21 -1.17
C LYS A 21 11.41 -9.74 -0.86
N VAL A 22 12.43 -8.93 -0.56
CA VAL A 22 12.27 -7.50 -0.28
C VAL A 22 11.57 -6.78 -1.44
N SER A 23 12.08 -6.93 -2.67
CA SER A 23 11.46 -6.33 -3.86
C SER A 23 10.04 -6.83 -4.10
N GLY A 24 9.77 -8.11 -3.81
CA GLY A 24 8.43 -8.69 -3.94
C GLY A 24 7.43 -8.15 -2.92
N VAL A 25 7.87 -7.93 -1.66
CA VAL A 25 7.04 -7.31 -0.63
C VAL A 25 6.75 -5.85 -0.98
N ILE A 26 7.77 -5.07 -1.36
CA ILE A 26 7.60 -3.68 -1.78
C ILE A 26 6.62 -3.58 -2.96
N ALA A 27 6.79 -4.44 -3.98
CA ALA A 27 5.92 -4.46 -5.14
C ALA A 27 4.47 -4.82 -4.76
N LEU A 28 4.29 -5.81 -3.88
CA LEU A 28 2.96 -6.20 -3.41
C LEU A 28 2.29 -5.09 -2.61
N THR A 29 2.99 -4.48 -1.65
CA THR A 29 2.46 -3.38 -0.84
C THR A 29 2.06 -2.20 -1.72
N LEU A 30 2.94 -1.74 -2.60
CA LEU A 30 2.63 -0.65 -3.52
C LEU A 30 1.47 -1.01 -4.47
N GLY A 31 1.43 -2.24 -4.97
CA GLY A 31 0.33 -2.74 -5.81
C GLY A 31 -1.02 -2.71 -5.10
N ILE A 32 -1.07 -3.15 -3.82
CA ILE A 32 -2.28 -3.08 -3.00
C ILE A 32 -2.70 -1.63 -2.79
N LEU A 33 -1.79 -0.75 -2.37
CA LEU A 33 -2.10 0.65 -2.11
C LEU A 33 -2.58 1.38 -3.37
N CYS A 34 -1.95 1.15 -4.53
CA CYS A 34 -2.40 1.73 -5.80
C CYS A 34 -3.77 1.19 -6.20
N PHE A 35 -4.02 -0.11 -6.03
CA PHE A 35 -5.32 -0.70 -6.34
C PHE A 35 -6.43 -0.08 -5.48
N LEU A 36 -6.20 0.05 -4.17
CA LEU A 36 -7.11 0.73 -3.25
C LEU A 36 -7.29 2.21 -3.62
N GLY A 37 -6.21 2.91 -4.02
CA GLY A 37 -6.27 4.29 -4.50
C GLY A 37 -7.10 4.46 -5.78
N VAL A 38 -7.00 3.52 -6.72
CA VAL A 38 -7.84 3.50 -7.93
C VAL A 38 -9.31 3.28 -7.56
N LEU A 39 -9.62 2.38 -6.61
CA LEU A 39 -10.97 2.23 -6.10
C LEU A 39 -11.48 3.51 -5.43
N ALA A 40 -10.63 4.18 -4.65
CA ALA A 40 -10.95 5.47 -4.03
C ALA A 40 -11.28 6.55 -5.07
N PHE A 41 -10.60 6.55 -6.23
CA PHE A 41 -10.92 7.46 -7.33
C PHE A 41 -12.22 7.12 -8.05
N HIS A 42 -12.62 5.85 -8.12
CA HIS A 42 -13.90 5.43 -8.69
C HIS A 42 -15.10 5.71 -7.77
N PHE A 43 -14.90 5.56 -6.46
CA PHE A 43 -15.96 5.74 -5.45
C PHE A 43 -15.57 6.78 -4.40
N PRO A 44 -15.24 8.01 -4.80
CA PRO A 44 -14.69 8.99 -3.87
C PRO A 44 -15.71 9.36 -2.78
N GLN A 45 -17.02 9.33 -3.08
CA GLN A 45 -18.08 9.61 -2.11
C GLN A 45 -18.13 8.69 -0.88
N TYR A 46 -17.62 7.47 -0.99
CA TYR A 46 -17.63 6.50 0.11
C TYR A 46 -16.24 6.22 0.65
N LEU A 47 -15.21 6.39 -0.19
CA LEU A 47 -13.86 5.95 0.10
C LEU A 47 -12.90 7.12 0.39
N THR A 48 -13.28 8.38 0.18
CA THR A 48 -12.39 9.52 0.38
C THR A 48 -12.88 10.47 1.47
N THR A 49 -11.94 11.05 2.21
CA THR A 49 -12.20 12.01 3.30
C THR A 49 -12.38 13.43 2.73
N PRO A 50 -13.51 14.13 3.01
CA PRO A 50 -13.80 15.46 2.45
C PRO A 50 -12.75 16.54 2.72
N GLU A 51 -12.20 16.60 3.93
CA GLU A 51 -11.21 17.61 4.36
C GLU A 51 -9.94 17.50 3.52
N LEU A 52 -9.59 16.26 3.26
CA LEU A 52 -8.36 15.84 2.66
C LEU A 52 -8.46 16.13 1.14
N ARG A 53 -9.59 15.80 0.50
CA ARG A 53 -9.93 16.20 -0.89
C ARG A 53 -9.79 17.70 -1.16
N LYS A 54 -10.16 18.54 -0.21
CA LYS A 54 -10.06 20.01 -0.33
C LYS A 54 -8.63 20.52 -0.21
N THR A 55 -7.74 19.74 0.39
CA THR A 55 -6.41 20.19 0.77
C THR A 55 -5.33 19.76 -0.21
N TYR A 56 -5.41 18.55 -0.76
CA TYR A 56 -4.37 18.04 -1.66
C TYR A 56 -4.64 18.26 -3.14
N ASN A 57 -3.55 18.55 -3.87
CA ASN A 57 -3.57 18.66 -5.31
C ASN A 57 -3.70 17.25 -5.94
N VAL A 58 -4.81 17.03 -6.64
CA VAL A 58 -5.13 15.76 -7.31
C VAL A 58 -4.03 15.35 -8.30
N ASP A 59 -3.42 16.29 -9.03
CA ASP A 59 -2.37 16.00 -10.00
C ASP A 59 -1.12 15.41 -9.33
N VAL A 60 -0.80 15.88 -8.12
CA VAL A 60 0.31 15.33 -7.32
C VAL A 60 0.00 13.90 -6.91
N ILE A 61 -1.21 13.62 -6.42
CA ILE A 61 -1.62 12.25 -6.05
C ILE A 61 -1.58 11.32 -7.26
N ARG A 62 -2.05 11.78 -8.43
CA ARG A 62 -1.96 11.03 -9.68
C ARG A 62 -0.51 10.70 -10.03
N MET A 63 0.40 11.67 -9.89
CA MET A 63 1.83 11.45 -10.18
C MET A 63 2.47 10.47 -9.20
N ILE A 64 2.17 10.57 -7.90
CA ILE A 64 2.65 9.63 -6.87
C ILE A 64 2.14 8.22 -7.19
N MET A 65 0.84 8.07 -7.49
CA MET A 65 0.27 6.76 -7.83
C MET A 65 0.87 6.19 -9.12
N PHE A 66 1.11 7.03 -10.13
CA PHE A 66 1.80 6.59 -11.35
C PHE A 66 3.21 6.09 -11.05
N ALA A 67 4.01 6.85 -10.30
CA ALA A 67 5.35 6.44 -9.92
C ALA A 67 5.33 5.13 -9.13
N ALA A 68 4.40 4.97 -8.18
CA ALA A 68 4.23 3.75 -7.40
C ALA A 68 3.84 2.54 -8.27
N LEU A 69 2.92 2.72 -9.24
CA LEU A 69 2.55 1.67 -10.20
C LEU A 69 3.75 1.25 -11.07
N VAL A 70 4.55 2.21 -11.56
CA VAL A 70 5.75 1.93 -12.36
C VAL A 70 6.78 1.16 -11.54
N VAL A 71 7.05 1.58 -10.30
CA VAL A 71 7.98 0.90 -9.39
C VAL A 71 7.49 -0.51 -9.06
N ALA A 72 6.22 -0.65 -8.69
CA ALA A 72 5.62 -1.95 -8.35
C ALA A 72 5.62 -2.91 -9.55
N GLY A 73 5.22 -2.42 -10.72
CA GLY A 73 5.22 -3.19 -11.96
C GLY A 73 6.62 -3.62 -12.38
N GLY A 74 7.58 -2.69 -12.35
CA GLY A 74 8.98 -2.95 -12.70
C GLY A 74 9.62 -3.99 -11.77
N LEU A 75 9.48 -3.83 -10.44
CA LEU A 75 9.99 -4.81 -9.47
C LEU A 75 9.33 -6.18 -9.64
N SER A 76 8.03 -6.21 -9.89
CA SER A 76 7.29 -7.46 -10.11
C SER A 76 7.78 -8.19 -11.36
N LEU A 77 7.92 -7.48 -12.48
CA LEU A 77 8.40 -8.04 -13.75
C LEU A 77 9.82 -8.58 -13.61
N VAL A 78 10.75 -7.80 -13.05
CA VAL A 78 12.13 -8.25 -12.81
C VAL A 78 12.14 -9.52 -11.98
N ASN A 79 11.41 -9.55 -10.86
CA ASN A 79 11.34 -10.73 -10.01
C ASN A 79 10.76 -11.96 -10.73
N ILE A 80 9.71 -11.80 -11.53
CA ILE A 80 9.11 -12.89 -12.32
C ILE A 80 10.11 -13.43 -13.35
N LEU A 81 10.76 -12.55 -14.12
CA LEU A 81 11.72 -12.91 -15.16
C LEU A 81 12.94 -13.65 -14.60
N PHE A 82 13.45 -13.22 -13.45
CA PHE A 82 14.57 -13.89 -12.79
C PHE A 82 14.16 -15.05 -11.88
N ASN A 83 12.89 -15.49 -11.92
CA ASN A 83 12.37 -16.60 -11.12
C ASN A 83 12.53 -16.39 -9.59
N ARG A 84 12.54 -15.13 -9.14
CA ARG A 84 12.72 -14.73 -7.73
C ARG A 84 11.38 -14.37 -7.12
N SER A 85 11.01 -15.00 -5.99
CA SER A 85 9.76 -14.69 -5.29
C SER A 85 8.53 -14.64 -6.22
N ARG A 86 8.47 -15.56 -7.20
CA ARG A 86 7.54 -15.48 -8.32
C ARG A 86 6.10 -15.31 -7.90
N TRP A 87 5.67 -16.06 -6.90
CA TRP A 87 4.27 -16.04 -6.45
C TRP A 87 3.87 -14.66 -5.93
N LEU A 88 4.63 -14.08 -4.98
CA LEU A 88 4.40 -12.72 -4.47
C LEU A 88 4.39 -11.69 -5.60
N SER A 89 5.39 -11.78 -6.48
CA SER A 89 5.56 -10.83 -7.58
C SER A 89 4.48 -10.98 -8.66
N SER A 90 3.92 -12.18 -8.84
CA SER A 90 2.80 -12.41 -9.76
C SER A 90 1.51 -11.78 -9.22
N VAL A 91 1.24 -11.92 -7.92
CA VAL A 91 0.09 -11.26 -7.28
C VAL A 91 0.23 -9.74 -7.36
N ALA A 92 1.42 -9.21 -7.06
CA ALA A 92 1.71 -7.78 -7.19
C ALA A 92 1.51 -7.29 -8.64
N PHE A 93 2.02 -8.03 -9.63
CA PHE A 93 1.84 -7.70 -11.04
C PHE A 93 0.36 -7.71 -11.45
N LEU A 94 -0.42 -8.70 -10.99
CA LEU A 94 -1.86 -8.75 -11.25
C LEU A 94 -2.57 -7.52 -10.67
N LEU A 95 -2.23 -7.08 -9.46
CA LEU A 95 -2.80 -5.86 -8.88
C LEU A 95 -2.45 -4.61 -9.70
N VAL A 96 -1.20 -4.50 -10.17
CA VAL A 96 -0.76 -3.39 -11.03
C VAL A 96 -1.52 -3.39 -12.36
N VAL A 97 -1.66 -4.54 -13.02
CA VAL A 97 -2.42 -4.68 -14.27
C VAL A 97 -3.89 -4.34 -14.06
N SER A 98 -4.53 -4.87 -13.02
CA SER A 98 -5.91 -4.55 -12.68
C SER A 98 -6.10 -3.06 -12.41
N SER A 99 -5.19 -2.44 -11.66
CA SER A 99 -5.21 -0.99 -11.40
C SER A 99 -5.12 -0.20 -12.70
N ALA A 100 -4.23 -0.58 -13.61
CA ALA A 100 -4.07 0.07 -14.91
C ALA A 100 -5.31 -0.10 -15.80
N MET A 101 -5.90 -1.30 -15.84
CA MET A 101 -7.14 -1.59 -16.59
C MET A 101 -8.33 -0.79 -16.08
N LEU A 102 -8.39 -0.54 -14.78
CA LEU A 102 -9.40 0.31 -14.15
C LEU A 102 -9.13 1.82 -14.35
N GLY A 103 -8.13 2.20 -15.13
CA GLY A 103 -7.79 3.60 -15.47
C GLY A 103 -6.60 4.17 -14.70
N GLY A 104 -6.09 3.46 -13.70
CA GLY A 104 -4.89 3.80 -12.96
C GLY A 104 -4.90 5.24 -12.44
N HIS A 105 -3.82 5.97 -12.70
CA HIS A 105 -3.70 7.37 -12.28
C HIS A 105 -4.57 8.36 -13.07
N LYS A 106 -5.29 7.92 -14.10
CA LYS A 106 -6.10 8.77 -14.98
C LYS A 106 -7.60 8.68 -14.71
N VAL A 107 -8.03 7.92 -13.69
CA VAL A 107 -9.45 7.83 -13.32
C VAL A 107 -10.00 9.24 -13.06
N PRO A 108 -11.05 9.69 -13.76
CA PRO A 108 -11.65 10.99 -13.51
C PRO A 108 -12.27 11.00 -12.12
N VAL A 109 -11.96 12.04 -11.34
CA VAL A 109 -12.55 12.23 -10.01
C VAL A 109 -13.61 13.32 -10.16
N HIS A 110 -14.86 12.95 -9.93
CA HIS A 110 -15.99 13.89 -9.98
C HIS A 110 -16.25 14.47 -8.60
N ASP A 111 -16.84 15.67 -8.59
CA ASP A 111 -17.28 16.31 -7.35
C ASP A 111 -18.65 15.76 -6.92
N PHE A 112 -18.89 15.66 -5.62
CA PHE A 112 -20.11 15.08 -5.05
C PHE A 112 -20.43 15.74 -3.70
N ALA A 113 -21.67 15.58 -3.24
CA ALA A 113 -22.15 16.23 -2.03
C ALA A 113 -21.38 15.76 -0.78
N ASP A 114 -20.98 16.71 0.08
CA ASP A 114 -20.14 16.47 1.26
C ASP A 114 -20.82 15.69 2.41
N ASN A 115 -22.15 15.46 2.35
CA ASN A 115 -22.94 14.89 3.45
C ASN A 115 -23.15 13.38 3.35
N THR A 116 -22.28 12.64 2.65
CA THR A 116 -22.34 11.17 2.57
C THR A 116 -21.39 10.53 3.58
N PRO A 117 -21.82 9.48 4.32
CA PRO A 117 -20.91 8.71 5.15
C PRO A 117 -19.73 8.17 4.34
N TYR A 118 -18.52 8.29 4.87
CA TYR A 118 -17.28 7.84 4.24
C TYR A 118 -16.47 6.96 5.18
N ILE A 119 -15.56 6.16 4.62
CA ILE A 119 -14.65 5.27 5.37
C ILE A 119 -13.24 5.87 5.49
N GLY A 120 -12.85 6.78 4.58
CA GLY A 120 -11.54 7.44 4.61
C GLY A 120 -10.38 6.55 4.15
N LEU A 121 -10.58 5.78 3.08
CA LEU A 121 -9.57 4.89 2.49
C LEU A 121 -8.36 5.67 1.96
N ASP A 122 -8.55 6.88 1.44
CA ASP A 122 -7.46 7.77 1.04
C ASP A 122 -6.58 8.19 2.22
N TRP A 123 -7.19 8.59 3.35
CA TRP A 123 -6.48 8.89 4.58
C TRP A 123 -5.70 7.65 5.04
N PHE A 124 -6.34 6.48 5.08
CA PHE A 124 -5.69 5.21 5.44
C PHE A 124 -4.47 4.90 4.56
N ILE A 125 -4.58 5.05 3.23
CA ILE A 125 -3.47 4.79 2.30
C ILE A 125 -2.30 5.75 2.58
N LEU A 126 -2.60 7.04 2.70
CA LEU A 126 -1.58 8.08 2.90
C LEU A 126 -0.91 7.93 4.25
N ASP A 127 -1.67 7.69 5.31
CA ASP A 127 -1.12 7.52 6.65
C ASP A 127 -0.32 6.22 6.77
N LEU A 128 -0.79 5.11 6.19
CA LEU A 128 -0.05 3.85 6.20
C LEU A 128 1.28 3.97 5.46
N LEU A 129 1.26 4.59 4.26
CA LEU A 129 2.47 4.80 3.48
C LEU A 129 3.42 5.79 4.17
N GLY A 130 2.89 6.91 4.63
CA GLY A 130 3.66 7.98 5.27
C GLY A 130 4.29 7.53 6.57
N SER A 131 3.50 6.94 7.47
CA SER A 131 3.99 6.40 8.75
C SER A 131 5.02 5.30 8.52
N ALA A 132 4.75 4.33 7.65
CA ALA A 132 5.70 3.26 7.34
C ALA A 132 7.03 3.82 6.82
N LEU A 133 7.00 4.75 5.86
CA LEU A 133 8.22 5.34 5.32
C LEU A 133 9.00 6.11 6.38
N ILE A 134 8.33 6.99 7.14
CA ILE A 134 8.97 7.83 8.16
C ILE A 134 9.54 6.97 9.28
N PHE A 135 8.75 6.08 9.87
CA PHE A 135 9.19 5.27 11.00
C PHE A 135 10.25 4.24 10.60
N ILE A 136 10.12 3.58 9.45
CA ILE A 136 11.17 2.67 8.96
C ILE A 136 12.45 3.46 8.68
N PHE A 137 12.36 4.64 8.07
CA PHE A 137 13.53 5.47 7.79
C PHE A 137 14.26 5.88 9.08
N ILE A 138 13.52 6.44 10.05
CA ILE A 138 14.06 6.84 11.35
C ILE A 138 14.65 5.64 12.08
N GLU A 139 13.95 4.50 12.12
CA GLU A 139 14.41 3.27 12.77
C GLU A 139 15.70 2.75 12.13
N LYS A 140 15.87 2.88 10.81
CA LYS A 140 17.11 2.45 10.13
C LYS A 140 18.26 3.44 10.23
N LEU A 141 17.98 4.73 10.39
CA LEU A 141 19.02 5.76 10.52
C LEU A 141 19.50 5.93 11.98
N PHE A 142 18.58 5.87 12.94
CA PHE A 142 18.83 6.05 14.37
C PHE A 142 18.35 4.85 15.20
N ALA A 143 18.77 3.65 14.80
CA ALA A 143 18.32 2.40 15.42
C ALA A 143 18.67 2.33 16.91
N HIS A 144 17.65 2.38 17.78
CA HIS A 144 17.81 2.06 19.21
C HIS A 144 18.08 0.55 19.41
N ARG A 145 17.38 -0.31 18.66
CA ARG A 145 17.57 -1.78 18.63
C ARG A 145 18.03 -2.25 17.25
N LYS A 146 19.35 -2.37 17.06
CA LYS A 146 19.96 -2.66 15.73
C LYS A 146 19.56 -4.01 15.13
N ASP A 147 19.32 -5.01 15.98
CA ASP A 147 18.97 -6.37 15.52
C ASP A 147 17.47 -6.52 15.20
N GLN A 148 16.66 -5.49 15.48
CA GLN A 148 15.22 -5.54 15.28
C GLN A 148 14.87 -5.51 13.78
N PRO A 149 14.18 -6.55 13.26
CA PRO A 149 13.65 -6.54 11.91
C PRO A 149 12.46 -5.58 11.81
N ILE A 150 12.22 -5.04 10.60
CA ILE A 150 11.03 -4.22 10.31
C ILE A 150 9.75 -5.01 10.63
N PHE A 151 9.67 -6.26 10.17
CA PHE A 151 8.58 -7.18 10.48
C PHE A 151 8.91 -7.99 11.75
N ARG A 152 8.88 -7.33 12.91
CA ARG A 152 9.04 -7.96 14.24
C ARG A 152 7.89 -8.93 14.55
N ALA A 153 8.03 -9.82 15.53
CA ALA A 153 7.05 -10.89 15.81
C ALA A 153 5.58 -10.43 15.96
N GLU A 154 5.34 -9.17 16.35
CA GLU A 154 3.99 -8.63 16.57
C GLU A 154 3.58 -7.57 15.53
N TRP A 155 4.29 -7.46 14.41
CA TRP A 155 3.97 -6.46 13.38
C TRP A 155 2.51 -6.58 12.89
N GLN A 156 1.93 -7.77 12.94
CA GLN A 156 0.52 -7.99 12.63
C GLN A 156 -0.39 -7.31 13.65
N CYS A 157 -0.06 -7.35 14.95
CA CYS A 157 -0.84 -6.66 15.98
C CYS A 157 -0.83 -5.15 15.75
N ASP A 158 0.35 -4.60 15.40
CA ASP A 158 0.51 -3.19 15.04
C ASP A 158 -0.35 -2.84 13.83
N PHE A 159 -0.33 -3.67 12.78
CA PHE A 159 -1.12 -3.45 11.57
C PHE A 159 -2.64 -3.55 11.81
N HIS A 160 -3.09 -4.50 12.64
CA HIS A 160 -4.51 -4.60 13.01
C HIS A 160 -4.96 -3.39 13.83
N HIS A 161 -4.16 -2.96 14.82
CA HIS A 161 -4.44 -1.72 15.55
C HIS A 161 -4.50 -0.52 14.62
N PHE A 162 -3.57 -0.43 13.66
CA PHE A 162 -3.55 0.63 12.66
C PHE A 162 -4.85 0.67 11.85
N ILE A 163 -5.28 -0.47 11.31
CA ILE A 163 -6.54 -0.59 10.54
C ILE A 163 -7.74 -0.20 11.39
N VAL A 164 -7.88 -0.79 12.59
CA VAL A 164 -9.04 -0.55 13.45
C VAL A 164 -9.13 0.92 13.83
N ASN A 165 -8.03 1.52 14.27
CA ASN A 165 -8.01 2.93 14.63
C ASN A 165 -8.37 3.82 13.43
N HIS A 166 -7.82 3.54 12.25
CA HIS A 166 -8.10 4.33 11.05
C HIS A 166 -9.55 4.23 10.59
N MET A 167 -10.10 3.02 10.58
CA MET A 167 -11.49 2.83 10.17
C MET A 167 -12.44 3.44 11.17
N VAL A 168 -12.15 3.37 12.48
CA VAL A 168 -12.99 3.98 13.53
C VAL A 168 -12.95 5.50 13.48
N VAL A 169 -11.80 6.11 13.20
CA VAL A 169 -11.69 7.58 13.05
C VAL A 169 -12.52 8.08 11.87
N GLY A 170 -12.72 7.28 10.82
CA GLY A 170 -13.65 7.63 9.73
C GLY A 170 -15.13 7.75 10.15
N PHE A 171 -15.50 7.24 11.33
CA PHE A 171 -16.88 7.26 11.85
C PHE A 171 -17.12 8.24 13.01
N VAL A 172 -16.09 8.96 13.49
CA VAL A 172 -16.16 9.91 14.62
C VAL A 172 -15.90 11.31 14.12
#